data_AF-A0A6F8USX3-F1
#
_entry.id   AF-A0A6F8USX3-F1
#
_cell.length_a   1.000
_cell.length_b   1.000
_cell.length_c   1.000
_cell.angle_alpha   90.00
_cell.angle_beta   90.00
_cell.angle_gamma   90.00
#
_symmetry.space_group_name_H-M   'P 1'
#
loop_
_entity.id
_entity.type
_entity.pdbx_description
1 polymer ?
#
loop_
_entity_poly.entity_id
_entity_poly.type
_entity_poly.pdbx_seq_one_letter_code
_entity_poly.pdbx_strand_id
1 'polypeptide(L)'
;MAPDYLDPLPFVPLLPEELLRKHHVHEPLDHRFRSAARLLQAMWREDRELPIGHYRVEGKRKKLGSRISHVAARAGANFMAPAITALVRREVAYREPAAMIDEGRLYGNLLSSMPLAFNLFGLLKLDLAFASRVLGELFPDLVGAQVRAVLFEHSPGRGNPALTGDHSAFDVLLRYETPTGHKGFVAIELKYSESCQEPVPAIRPRYDDLANVVRSPAMLAP
;
A
#
# COMPACT_ATOMS: atom_id res chain seq x y z
N MET A 1 -1.34 43.99 3.94
CA MET A 1 -2.16 42.76 3.86
C MET A 1 -1.45 41.81 2.92
N ALA A 2 -1.16 40.58 3.37
CA ALA A 2 -0.64 39.56 2.45
C ALA A 2 -1.73 39.23 1.42
N PRO A 3 -1.39 39.02 0.14
CA PRO A 3 -2.37 38.59 -0.84
C PRO A 3 -3.03 37.28 -0.40
N ASP A 4 -4.35 37.16 -0.60
CA ASP A 4 -5.05 35.88 -0.48
C ASP A 4 -4.58 34.96 -1.61
N TYR A 5 -3.53 34.18 -1.32
CA TYR A 5 -3.11 33.05 -2.15
C TYR A 5 -4.00 31.84 -1.82
N LEU A 6 -5.30 31.93 -2.09
CA LEU A 6 -6.27 30.87 -1.75
C LEU A 6 -6.60 29.93 -2.91
N ASP A 7 -6.00 30.11 -4.08
CA ASP A 7 -6.06 29.10 -5.12
C ASP A 7 -5.05 27.98 -4.81
N PRO A 8 -5.47 26.70 -4.79
CA PRO A 8 -4.53 25.60 -4.62
C PRO A 8 -3.52 25.62 -5.76
N LEU A 9 -2.25 25.80 -5.40
CA LEU A 9 -1.15 25.73 -6.35
C LEU A 9 -1.13 24.34 -7.00
N PRO A 10 -0.99 24.23 -8.33
CA PRO A 10 -1.04 22.93 -9.02
C PRO A 10 0.25 22.12 -8.84
N PHE A 11 1.15 22.53 -7.93
CA PHE A 11 2.44 21.90 -7.69
C PHE A 11 2.79 21.87 -6.21
N VAL A 12 3.48 20.79 -5.82
CA VAL A 12 4.06 20.62 -4.49
C VAL A 12 5.21 21.62 -4.30
N PRO A 13 5.31 22.30 -3.14
CA PRO A 13 6.34 23.31 -2.90
C PRO A 13 7.76 22.73 -2.96
N LEU A 14 8.72 23.56 -3.37
CA LEU A 14 10.13 23.31 -3.12
C LEU A 14 10.43 23.61 -1.66
N LEU A 15 10.78 22.58 -0.91
CA LEU A 15 11.05 22.71 0.52
C LEU A 15 12.49 23.14 0.76
N PRO A 16 12.73 24.15 1.62
CA PRO A 16 14.08 24.55 1.99
C PRO A 16 14.88 23.39 2.62
N GLU A 17 16.14 23.23 2.23
CA GLU A 17 17.00 22.17 2.75
C GLU A 17 17.15 22.24 4.27
N GLU A 18 17.26 23.45 4.83
CA GLU A 18 17.33 23.68 6.28
C GLU A 18 16.13 23.07 7.01
N LEU A 19 14.92 23.25 6.46
CA LEU A 19 13.69 22.67 6.99
C LEU A 19 13.73 21.14 6.93
N LEU A 20 14.15 20.57 5.80
CA LEU A 20 14.26 19.13 5.64
C LEU A 20 15.30 18.52 6.61
N ARG A 21 16.42 19.20 6.84
CA ARG A 21 17.45 18.78 7.79
C ARG A 21 16.96 18.85 9.23
N LYS A 22 16.25 19.93 9.60
CA LYS A 22 15.62 20.10 10.93
C LYS A 22 14.76 18.88 11.30
N HIS A 23 13.93 18.42 10.36
CA HIS A 23 13.05 17.26 10.57
C HIS A 23 13.71 15.91 10.25
N HIS A 24 15.02 15.86 9.96
CA HIS A 24 15.75 14.64 9.62
C HIS A 24 15.20 13.90 8.39
N VAL A 25 14.74 14.65 7.38
CA VAL A 25 14.12 14.12 6.15
C VAL A 25 14.82 14.57 4.87
N HIS A 26 16.00 15.19 4.98
CA HIS A 26 16.79 15.56 3.82
C HIS A 26 17.42 14.33 3.16
N GLU A 27 16.78 13.83 2.10
CA GLU A 27 17.27 12.76 1.23
C GLU A 27 17.51 13.33 -0.20
N PRO A 28 18.77 13.43 -0.67
CA PRO A 28 19.10 14.12 -1.92
C PRO A 28 18.45 13.57 -3.18
N LEU A 29 18.02 12.31 -3.17
CA LEU A 29 17.40 11.64 -4.31
C LEU A 29 15.87 11.72 -4.29
N ASP A 30 15.27 12.38 -3.30
CA ASP A 30 13.83 12.57 -3.26
C ASP A 30 13.40 13.62 -4.30
N HIS A 31 12.43 13.28 -5.14
CA HIS A 31 11.70 14.27 -5.93
C HIS A 31 10.78 15.12 -5.03
N ARG A 32 10.27 16.24 -5.56
CA ARG A 32 9.47 17.23 -4.81
C ARG A 32 8.35 16.60 -3.98
N PHE A 33 7.56 15.73 -4.60
CA PHE A 33 6.46 15.03 -3.91
C PHE A 33 6.97 14.14 -2.77
N ARG A 34 7.97 13.29 -3.00
CA ARG A 34 8.51 12.42 -1.95
C ARG A 34 9.10 13.21 -0.79
N SER A 35 9.82 14.29 -1.09
CA SER A 35 10.39 15.19 -0.08
C SER A 35 9.29 15.79 0.80
N ALA A 36 8.21 16.30 0.20
CA ALA A 36 7.08 16.85 0.94
C ALA A 36 6.31 15.80 1.74
N ALA A 37 6.02 14.64 1.13
CA ALA A 37 5.37 13.55 1.83
C ALA A 37 6.22 13.08 3.03
N ARG A 38 7.55 13.00 2.88
CA ARG A 38 8.47 12.64 3.97
C ARG A 38 8.44 13.66 5.10
N LEU A 39 8.42 14.95 4.79
CA LEU A 39 8.28 16.01 5.79
C LEU A 39 6.96 15.89 6.55
N LEU A 40 5.84 15.68 5.85
CA LEU A 40 4.53 15.47 6.49
C LEU A 40 4.54 14.28 7.45
N GLN A 41 5.20 13.16 7.07
CA GLN A 41 5.35 12.02 7.99
C GLN A 41 6.20 12.35 9.22
N ALA A 42 7.26 13.15 9.07
CA ALA A 42 8.07 13.57 10.20
C ALA A 42 7.31 14.51 11.14
N MET A 43 6.55 15.46 10.62
CA MET A 43 5.70 16.35 11.41
C MET A 43 4.61 15.56 12.14
N TRP A 44 3.90 14.67 11.45
CA TRP A 44 2.89 13.79 12.05
C TRP A 44 3.44 12.94 13.20
N ARG A 45 4.68 12.45 13.06
CA ARG A 45 5.40 11.71 14.10
C ARG A 45 5.69 12.60 15.30
N GLU A 46 6.17 13.82 15.07
CA GLU A 46 6.51 14.80 16.11
C GLU A 46 5.28 15.24 16.89
N ASP A 47 4.17 15.51 16.20
CA ASP A 47 2.89 15.89 16.81
C ASP A 47 2.32 14.79 17.71
N ARG A 48 2.72 13.53 17.48
CA ARG A 48 2.35 12.35 18.29
C ARG A 48 3.42 11.95 19.30
N GLU A 49 4.48 12.75 19.43
CA GLU A 49 5.61 12.50 20.32
C GLU A 49 6.27 11.13 20.10
N LEU A 50 6.17 10.58 18.88
CA LEU A 50 6.71 9.27 18.57
C LEU A 50 8.23 9.36 18.38
N PRO A 51 9.05 8.57 19.10
CA PRO A 51 10.50 8.67 18.97
C PRO A 51 10.99 8.31 17.57
N ILE A 52 11.98 9.04 17.06
CA ILE A 52 12.52 8.87 15.70
C ILE A 52 13.15 7.48 15.47
N GLY A 53 12.87 6.93 14.30
CA GLY A 53 13.38 5.66 13.83
C GLY A 53 14.72 5.75 13.10
N HIS A 54 15.23 4.59 12.70
CA HIS A 54 16.47 4.46 11.94
C HIS A 54 16.29 3.51 10.76
N TYR A 55 17.16 3.66 9.77
CA TYR A 55 17.37 2.69 8.70
C TYR A 55 18.86 2.37 8.58
N ARG A 56 19.20 1.29 7.86
CA ARG A 56 20.58 0.88 7.63
C ARG A 56 21.03 1.32 6.23
N VAL A 57 22.17 1.97 6.15
CA VAL A 57 22.90 2.29 4.91
C VAL A 57 24.32 1.81 5.10
N GLU A 58 24.79 0.89 4.25
CA GLU A 58 26.15 0.35 4.33
C GLU A 58 26.52 -0.16 5.74
N GLY A 59 25.58 -0.83 6.40
CA GLY A 59 25.74 -1.33 7.77
C GLY A 59 25.62 -0.28 8.88
N LYS A 60 25.64 1.03 8.56
CA LYS A 60 25.50 2.13 9.53
C LYS A 60 24.05 2.48 9.78
N ARG A 61 23.71 2.83 11.02
CA ARG A 61 22.37 3.31 11.39
C ARG A 61 22.28 4.82 11.13
N LYS A 62 21.34 5.23 10.29
CA LYS A 62 21.01 6.64 10.05
C LYS A 62 19.59 6.93 10.54
N LYS A 63 19.41 8.06 11.23
CA LYS A 63 18.09 8.57 11.63
C LYS A 63 17.32 9.04 10.40
N LEU A 64 16.02 8.84 10.41
CA LEU A 64 15.13 9.34 9.36
C LEU A 64 13.79 9.74 9.98
N GLY A 65 13.38 10.99 9.76
CA GLY A 65 12.19 11.59 10.40
C GLY A 65 10.89 10.87 10.07
N SER A 66 10.79 10.29 8.87
CA SER A 66 9.66 9.48 8.41
C SER A 66 9.68 8.03 8.93
N ARG A 67 10.50 7.74 9.94
CA ARG A 67 10.52 6.43 10.61
C ARG A 67 10.29 6.62 12.09
N ILE A 68 9.71 5.59 12.71
CA ILE A 68 9.50 5.54 14.15
C ILE A 68 10.43 4.52 14.81
N SER A 69 10.70 4.71 16.10
CA SER A 69 11.54 3.82 16.88
C SER A 69 10.99 2.40 16.90
N HIS A 70 11.86 1.42 17.16
CA HIS A 70 11.45 0.02 17.23
C HIS A 70 10.38 -0.23 18.31
N VAL A 71 10.44 0.47 19.45
CA VAL A 71 9.45 0.35 20.52
C VAL A 71 8.08 0.84 20.04
N ALA A 72 8.01 2.03 19.43
CA ALA A 72 6.77 2.57 18.87
C ALA A 72 6.23 1.69 17.72
N ALA A 73 7.11 1.20 16.86
CA ALA A 73 6.77 0.28 15.77
C ALA A 73 6.12 -1.01 16.31
N ARG A 74 6.69 -1.61 17.36
CA ARG A 74 6.15 -2.82 18.00
C ARG A 74 4.79 -2.59 18.68
N ALA A 75 4.59 -1.39 19.21
CA ALA A 75 3.30 -0.94 19.73
C ALA A 75 2.25 -0.72 18.64
N GLY A 76 2.62 -0.74 17.36
CA GLY A 76 1.70 -0.54 16.23
C GLY A 76 1.42 0.92 15.92
N ALA A 77 2.29 1.85 16.34
CA ALA A 77 2.07 3.28 16.17
C ALA A 77 2.10 3.76 14.70
N ASN A 78 2.40 2.87 13.75
CA ASN A 78 2.31 3.14 12.31
C ASN A 78 0.89 2.93 11.74
N PHE A 79 -0.03 2.40 12.54
CA PHE A 79 -1.39 2.07 12.10
C PHE A 79 -2.43 3.04 12.65
N MET A 80 -3.42 3.38 11.82
CA MET A 80 -4.41 4.41 12.11
C MET A 80 -5.45 3.98 13.16
N ALA A 81 -5.61 2.68 13.41
CA ALA A 81 -6.53 2.15 14.40
C ALA A 81 -5.97 0.92 15.11
N PRO A 82 -6.27 0.69 16.40
CA PRO A 82 -5.85 -0.52 17.12
C PRO A 82 -6.30 -1.82 16.45
N ALA A 83 -7.48 -1.82 15.83
CA ALA A 83 -8.00 -2.97 15.09
C ALA A 83 -7.11 -3.33 13.88
N ILE A 84 -6.54 -2.33 13.19
CA ILE A 84 -5.59 -2.54 12.09
C ILE A 84 -4.29 -3.13 12.64
N THR A 85 -3.79 -2.66 13.78
CA THR A 85 -2.61 -3.26 14.44
C THR A 85 -2.82 -4.74 14.74
N ALA A 86 -3.98 -5.11 15.30
CA ALA A 86 -4.31 -6.50 15.58
C ALA A 86 -4.42 -7.34 14.30
N LEU A 87 -5.05 -6.79 13.26
CA LEU A 87 -5.14 -7.42 11.94
C LEU A 87 -3.75 -7.66 11.37
N VAL A 88 -2.89 -6.65 11.31
CA VAL A 88 -1.55 -6.74 10.74
C VAL A 88 -0.72 -7.82 11.42
N ARG A 89 -0.79 -7.94 12.76
CA ARG A 89 -0.10 -9.01 13.49
C ARG A 89 -0.58 -10.39 13.03
N ARG A 90 -1.87 -10.57 12.78
CA ARG A 90 -2.44 -11.80 12.24
C ARG A 90 -1.97 -12.05 10.80
N GLU A 91 -2.01 -11.04 9.94
CA GLU A 91 -1.59 -11.16 8.54
C GLU A 91 -0.10 -11.51 8.43
N VAL A 92 0.74 -10.94 9.30
CA VAL A 92 2.18 -11.28 9.41
C VAL A 92 2.38 -12.72 9.88
N ALA A 93 1.59 -13.22 10.83
CA ALA A 93 1.72 -14.58 11.37
C ALA A 93 1.21 -15.66 10.41
N TYR A 94 0.13 -15.36 9.68
CA TYR A 94 -0.58 -16.30 8.81
C TYR A 94 -0.47 -15.92 7.33
N ARG A 95 0.60 -15.22 6.96
CA ARG A 95 0.83 -14.77 5.58
C ARG A 95 0.88 -15.96 4.64
N GLU A 96 0.49 -15.73 3.39
CA GLU A 96 0.62 -16.70 2.32
C GLU A 96 2.09 -17.17 2.18
N PRO A 97 2.35 -18.45 1.88
CA PRO A 97 3.72 -18.91 1.60
C PRO A 97 4.39 -18.04 0.53
N ALA A 98 5.62 -17.58 0.82
CA ALA A 98 6.39 -16.67 -0.02
C ALA A 98 5.84 -15.23 -0.18
N ALA A 99 4.85 -14.81 0.62
CA ALA A 99 4.49 -13.40 0.74
C ALA A 99 5.67 -12.59 1.32
N MET A 100 6.03 -11.47 0.68
CA MET A 100 7.22 -10.68 1.01
C MET A 100 6.88 -9.49 1.90
N ILE A 101 6.29 -9.79 3.06
CA ILE A 101 6.04 -8.78 4.08
C ILE A 101 7.34 -8.45 4.82
N ASP A 102 7.90 -7.28 4.51
CA ASP A 102 9.04 -6.68 5.23
C ASP A 102 8.53 -6.00 6.50
N GLU A 103 8.69 -6.68 7.64
CA GLU A 103 8.21 -6.20 8.93
C GLU A 103 8.88 -4.88 9.37
N GLY A 104 10.16 -4.68 9.03
CA GLY A 104 10.87 -3.44 9.36
C GLY A 104 10.28 -2.24 8.62
N ARG A 105 9.86 -2.45 7.37
CA ARG A 105 9.16 -1.45 6.56
C ARG A 105 7.71 -1.26 7.00
N LEU A 106 6.99 -2.36 7.20
CA LEU A 106 5.59 -2.38 7.62
C LEU A 106 5.36 -1.66 8.95
N TYR A 107 6.13 -1.98 9.98
CA TYR A 107 5.90 -1.41 11.31
C TYR A 107 6.60 -0.07 11.54
N GLY A 108 7.69 0.22 10.82
CA GLY A 108 8.61 1.30 11.19
C GLY A 108 8.73 2.44 10.18
N ASN A 109 8.20 2.31 8.97
CA ASN A 109 8.30 3.34 7.94
C ASN A 109 6.93 3.99 7.67
N LEU A 110 6.78 5.24 8.09
CA LEU A 110 5.55 6.02 7.91
C LEU A 110 5.29 6.36 6.43
N LEU A 111 6.36 6.48 5.64
CA LEU A 111 6.30 6.77 4.20
C LEU A 111 6.52 5.48 3.38
N SER A 112 5.71 4.46 3.62
CA SER A 112 5.76 3.22 2.83
C SER A 112 4.38 2.80 2.36
N SER A 113 4.29 2.33 1.10
CA SER A 113 3.05 1.79 0.53
C SER A 113 2.51 0.58 1.28
N MET A 114 3.39 -0.25 1.85
CA MET A 114 2.99 -1.46 2.56
C MET A 114 2.11 -1.16 3.79
N PRO A 115 2.53 -0.35 4.78
CA PRO A 115 1.61 0.06 5.86
C PRO A 115 0.44 0.90 5.37
N LEU A 116 0.58 1.68 4.30
CA LEU A 116 -0.53 2.43 3.72
C LEU A 116 -1.64 1.48 3.22
N ALA A 117 -1.29 0.37 2.56
CA ALA A 117 -2.25 -0.64 2.14
C ALA A 117 -3.04 -1.20 3.33
N PHE A 118 -2.37 -1.55 4.43
CA PHE A 118 -3.07 -1.98 5.65
C PHE A 118 -3.93 -0.88 6.28
N ASN A 119 -3.46 0.37 6.26
CA ASN A 119 -4.22 1.49 6.83
C ASN A 119 -5.49 1.81 6.04
N LEU A 120 -5.44 1.74 4.71
CA LEU A 120 -6.57 2.03 3.84
C LEU A 120 -7.57 0.86 3.78
N PHE A 121 -7.08 -0.37 3.69
CA PHE A 121 -7.92 -1.54 3.39
C PHE A 121 -8.14 -2.46 4.60
N GLY A 122 -7.44 -2.25 5.71
CA GLY A 122 -7.52 -3.10 6.90
C GLY A 122 -8.92 -3.13 7.50
N LEU A 123 -9.59 -1.98 7.61
CA LEU A 123 -10.98 -1.93 8.09
C LEU A 123 -11.96 -2.60 7.11
N LEU A 124 -11.69 -2.56 5.81
CA LEU A 124 -12.50 -3.27 4.81
C LEU A 124 -12.40 -4.79 4.98
N LYS A 125 -11.21 -5.31 5.36
CA LYS A 125 -11.05 -6.72 5.69
C LYS A 125 -11.82 -7.13 6.94
N LEU A 126 -11.94 -6.23 7.91
CA LEU A 126 -12.65 -6.46 9.17
C LEU A 126 -14.17 -6.33 9.02
N ASP A 127 -14.65 -5.53 8.06
CA ASP A 127 -16.07 -5.37 7.72
C ASP A 127 -16.29 -5.48 6.20
N LEU A 128 -16.62 -6.71 5.75
CA LEU A 128 -16.86 -6.99 4.34
C LEU A 128 -18.16 -6.37 3.80
N ALA A 129 -19.13 -6.07 4.67
CA ALA A 129 -20.33 -5.36 4.25
C ALA A 129 -20.02 -3.90 3.93
N PHE A 130 -19.17 -3.26 4.76
CA PHE A 130 -18.62 -1.95 4.44
C PHE A 130 -17.74 -1.98 3.19
N ALA A 131 -16.89 -3.00 3.04
CA ALA A 131 -16.12 -3.20 1.81
C ALA A 131 -17.00 -3.30 0.56
N SER A 132 -18.14 -3.99 0.66
CA SER A 132 -19.11 -4.11 -0.44
C SER A 132 -19.73 -2.76 -0.83
N ARG A 133 -20.05 -1.91 0.15
CA ARG A 133 -20.53 -0.55 -0.10
C ARG A 133 -19.45 0.30 -0.78
N VAL A 134 -18.22 0.28 -0.25
CA VAL A 134 -17.08 1.00 -0.86
C VAL A 134 -16.83 0.53 -2.30
N LEU A 135 -16.93 -0.78 -2.56
CA LEU A 135 -16.78 -1.32 -3.91
C LEU A 135 -17.84 -0.77 -4.87
N GLY A 136 -19.11 -0.73 -4.45
CA GLY A 136 -20.20 -0.18 -5.26
C GLY A 136 -20.08 1.33 -5.53
N GLU A 137 -19.54 2.10 -4.57
CA GLU A 137 -19.28 3.53 -4.75
C GLU A 137 -18.12 3.79 -5.73
N LEU A 138 -17.07 2.98 -5.69
CA LEU A 138 -15.92 3.13 -6.58
C LEU A 138 -16.19 2.62 -8.01
N PHE A 139 -17.02 1.59 -8.14
CA PHE A 139 -17.33 0.94 -9.41
C PHE A 139 -18.84 0.78 -9.55
N PRO A 140 -19.52 1.71 -10.25
CA PRO A 140 -20.97 1.69 -10.41
C PRO A 140 -21.52 0.36 -10.98
N ASP A 141 -20.76 -0.32 -11.84
CA ASP A 141 -21.13 -1.63 -12.41
C ASP A 141 -21.11 -2.78 -11.39
N LEU A 142 -20.50 -2.57 -10.21
CA LEU A 142 -20.42 -3.53 -9.12
C LEU A 142 -21.36 -3.19 -7.97
N VAL A 143 -22.31 -2.25 -8.15
CA VAL A 143 -23.34 -1.97 -7.15
C VAL A 143 -24.13 -3.25 -6.84
N GLY A 144 -24.23 -3.56 -5.54
CA GLY A 144 -24.85 -4.78 -5.04
C GLY A 144 -23.94 -6.01 -5.02
N ALA A 145 -22.72 -5.94 -5.56
CA ALA A 145 -21.74 -7.00 -5.40
C ALA A 145 -21.30 -7.14 -3.93
N GLN A 146 -21.12 -8.37 -3.48
CA GLN A 146 -20.69 -8.70 -2.12
C GLN A 146 -19.21 -9.03 -2.13
N VAL A 147 -18.41 -8.24 -1.41
CA VAL A 147 -17.01 -8.57 -1.14
C VAL A 147 -16.98 -9.80 -0.25
N ARG A 148 -16.25 -10.83 -0.69
CA ARG A 148 -16.09 -12.12 -0.02
C ARG A 148 -14.75 -12.23 0.72
N ALA A 149 -13.74 -11.50 0.27
CA ALA A 149 -12.43 -11.49 0.92
C ALA A 149 -11.67 -10.21 0.58
N VAL A 150 -10.82 -9.79 1.52
CA VAL A 150 -9.75 -8.81 1.31
C VAL A 150 -8.44 -9.50 1.69
N LEU A 151 -7.51 -9.59 0.75
CA LEU A 151 -6.21 -10.24 0.89
C LEU A 151 -5.10 -9.21 0.76
N PHE A 152 -4.01 -9.39 1.48
CA PHE A 152 -2.83 -8.51 1.45
C PHE A 152 -1.63 -9.29 0.92
N GLU A 153 -0.78 -8.64 0.13
CA GLU A 153 0.45 -9.24 -0.44
C GLU A 153 0.14 -10.59 -1.11
N HIS A 154 -0.93 -10.63 -1.89
CA HIS A 154 -1.47 -11.86 -2.44
C HIS A 154 -0.72 -12.26 -3.72
N SER A 155 -0.15 -13.47 -3.70
CA SER A 155 0.55 -14.07 -4.83
C SER A 155 0.32 -15.58 -4.80
N PRO A 156 -0.82 -16.06 -5.33
CA PRO A 156 -1.10 -17.49 -5.38
C PRO A 156 0.02 -18.16 -6.15
N GLY A 157 0.76 -19.04 -5.49
CA GLY A 157 1.86 -19.78 -6.09
C GLY A 157 2.95 -18.88 -6.70
N ARG A 158 3.53 -17.96 -5.93
CA ARG A 158 4.64 -17.11 -6.37
C ARG A 158 5.74 -17.91 -7.08
N GLY A 159 6.04 -17.55 -8.33
CA GLY A 159 7.00 -18.23 -9.20
C GLY A 159 6.50 -19.54 -9.82
N ASN A 160 5.24 -19.93 -9.60
CA ASN A 160 4.66 -21.14 -10.17
C ASN A 160 4.37 -20.93 -11.67
N PRO A 161 4.99 -21.72 -12.57
CA PRO A 161 4.79 -21.59 -14.01
C PRO A 161 3.35 -21.93 -14.47
N ALA A 162 2.57 -22.64 -13.66
CA ALA A 162 1.15 -22.86 -13.94
C ALA A 162 0.30 -21.58 -13.84
N LEU A 163 0.80 -20.56 -13.13
CA LEU A 163 0.15 -19.25 -12.96
C LEU A 163 0.90 -18.18 -13.77
N THR A 164 1.16 -17.01 -13.20
CA THR A 164 1.94 -15.94 -13.86
C THR A 164 3.40 -16.33 -14.07
N GLY A 165 3.92 -17.31 -13.31
CA GLY A 165 5.32 -17.73 -13.37
C GLY A 165 6.31 -16.66 -12.92
N ASP A 166 5.83 -15.59 -12.29
CA ASP A 166 6.65 -14.49 -11.82
C ASP A 166 6.59 -14.36 -10.30
N HIS A 167 7.40 -13.46 -9.76
CA HIS A 167 7.50 -13.23 -8.34
C HIS A 167 6.75 -11.96 -7.92
N SER A 168 5.72 -11.54 -8.66
CA SER A 168 4.88 -10.40 -8.28
C SER A 168 3.83 -10.81 -7.25
N ALA A 169 3.33 -9.83 -6.51
CA ALA A 169 2.20 -9.96 -5.60
C ALA A 169 1.34 -8.71 -5.78
N PHE A 170 0.04 -8.81 -5.53
CA PHE A 170 -0.82 -7.65 -5.40
C PHE A 170 -0.78 -7.17 -3.95
N ASP A 171 -0.53 -5.87 -3.74
CA ASP A 171 -0.55 -5.26 -2.41
C ASP A 171 -1.88 -5.55 -1.70
N VAL A 172 -3.01 -5.41 -2.42
CA VAL A 172 -4.35 -5.76 -1.94
C VAL A 172 -5.16 -6.45 -3.05
N LEU A 173 -5.91 -7.50 -2.70
CA LEU A 173 -6.89 -8.12 -3.60
C LEU A 173 -8.25 -8.28 -2.90
N LEU A 174 -9.30 -7.75 -3.52
CA LEU A 174 -10.68 -7.91 -3.11
C LEU A 174 -11.34 -8.97 -3.99
N ARG A 175 -11.87 -10.04 -3.41
CA ARG A 175 -12.74 -10.99 -4.13
C ARG A 175 -14.18 -10.59 -3.92
N TYR A 176 -14.99 -10.62 -4.97
CA TYR A 176 -16.41 -10.30 -4.88
C TYR A 176 -17.27 -11.31 -5.64
N GLU A 177 -18.56 -11.25 -5.36
CA GLU A 177 -19.61 -11.97 -6.08
C GLU A 177 -20.76 -11.01 -6.40
N THR A 178 -21.20 -10.97 -7.66
CA THR A 178 -22.30 -10.10 -8.09
C THR A 178 -23.66 -10.67 -7.66
N PRO A 179 -24.75 -9.88 -7.70
CA PRO A 179 -26.10 -10.39 -7.45
C PRO A 179 -26.52 -11.54 -8.39
N THR A 180 -25.93 -11.62 -9.57
CA THR A 180 -26.16 -12.71 -10.55
C THR A 180 -25.30 -13.95 -10.28
N GLY A 181 -24.51 -13.96 -9.20
CA GLY A 181 -23.64 -15.08 -8.81
C GLY A 181 -22.28 -15.10 -9.52
N HIS A 182 -21.93 -14.08 -10.32
CA HIS A 182 -20.64 -14.02 -10.99
C HIS A 182 -19.54 -13.67 -9.99
N LYS A 183 -18.45 -14.44 -9.99
CA LYS A 183 -17.29 -14.19 -9.13
C LYS A 183 -16.25 -13.37 -9.86
N GLY A 184 -15.66 -12.41 -9.17
CA GLY A 184 -14.61 -11.56 -9.70
C GLY A 184 -13.66 -11.09 -8.62
N PHE A 185 -12.68 -10.27 -9.03
CA PHE A 185 -11.78 -9.61 -8.09
C PHE A 185 -11.38 -8.22 -8.58
N VAL A 186 -10.95 -7.38 -7.64
CA VAL A 186 -10.22 -6.13 -7.88
C VAL A 186 -8.83 -6.29 -7.27
N ALA A 187 -7.80 -6.17 -8.09
CA ALA A 187 -6.41 -6.20 -7.67
C ALA A 187 -5.86 -4.76 -7.62
N ILE A 188 -5.20 -4.41 -6.53
CA ILE A 188 -4.72 -3.05 -6.24
C ILE A 188 -3.23 -3.13 -5.95
N GLU A 189 -2.47 -2.33 -6.68
CA GLU A 189 -1.06 -2.04 -6.43
C GLU A 189 -0.94 -0.59 -5.97
N LEU A 190 -0.23 -0.35 -4.86
CA LEU A 190 -0.15 0.94 -4.22
C LEU A 190 1.28 1.49 -4.24
N LYS A 191 1.38 2.73 -4.69
CA LYS A 191 2.64 3.48 -4.77
C LYS A 191 2.48 4.80 -4.02
N TYR A 192 2.99 4.86 -2.80
CA TYR A 192 2.77 5.99 -1.91
C TYR A 192 3.66 7.20 -2.22
N SER A 193 4.92 6.97 -2.62
CA SER A 193 5.90 8.05 -2.71
C SER A 193 6.73 8.02 -3.99
N GLU A 194 6.32 7.21 -4.97
CA GLU A 194 6.85 7.13 -6.31
C GLU A 194 6.45 8.37 -7.14
N SER A 195 7.12 8.59 -8.29
CA SER A 195 6.87 9.77 -9.13
C SER A 195 5.80 9.52 -10.20
N CYS A 196 5.42 8.25 -10.41
CA CYS A 196 4.63 7.80 -11.56
C CYS A 196 5.28 8.13 -12.92
N GLN A 197 6.59 8.40 -12.93
CA GLN A 197 7.40 8.61 -14.13
C GLN A 197 8.32 7.43 -14.41
N GLU A 198 8.25 6.39 -13.57
CA GLU A 198 8.98 5.15 -13.77
C GLU A 198 8.54 4.47 -15.09
N PRO A 199 9.47 3.82 -15.81
CA PRO A 199 9.14 3.17 -17.07
C PRO A 199 8.08 2.09 -16.86
N VAL A 200 7.13 2.01 -17.80
CA VAL A 200 6.13 0.95 -17.81
C VAL A 200 6.85 -0.40 -17.95
N PRO A 201 6.65 -1.36 -17.01
CA PRO A 201 7.24 -2.68 -17.13
C PRO A 201 6.77 -3.38 -18.41
N ALA A 202 7.68 -4.11 -19.06
CA ALA A 202 7.30 -4.93 -20.21
C ALA A 202 6.26 -5.98 -19.80
N ILE A 203 5.16 -6.05 -20.56
CA ILE A 203 4.14 -7.09 -20.40
C ILE A 203 4.75 -8.42 -20.82
N ARG A 204 4.67 -9.41 -19.93
CA ARG A 204 5.19 -10.76 -20.21
C ARG A 204 4.18 -11.51 -21.08
N PRO A 205 4.61 -12.27 -22.12
CA PRO A 205 3.70 -13.04 -22.98
C PRO A 205 2.75 -13.95 -22.20
N ARG A 206 3.20 -14.49 -21.06
CA ARG A 206 2.39 -15.33 -20.17
C ARG A 206 1.08 -14.67 -19.72
N TYR A 207 1.03 -13.34 -19.63
CA TYR A 207 -0.18 -12.64 -19.20
C TYR A 207 -1.27 -12.70 -20.27
N ASP A 208 -0.88 -12.65 -21.55
CA ASP A 208 -1.82 -12.79 -22.66
C ASP A 208 -2.39 -14.21 -22.73
N ASP A 209 -1.55 -15.23 -22.50
CA ASP A 209 -2.01 -16.63 -22.42
C ASP A 209 -3.13 -16.78 -21.38
N LEU A 210 -2.90 -16.25 -20.17
CA LEU A 210 -3.86 -16.32 -19.06
C LEU A 210 -5.15 -15.54 -19.37
N ALA A 211 -5.03 -14.36 -19.99
CA ALA A 211 -6.19 -13.54 -20.38
C ALA A 211 -7.05 -14.22 -21.46
N ASN A 212 -6.43 -14.93 -22.39
CA ASN A 212 -7.14 -15.59 -23.49
C ASN A 212 -7.83 -16.89 -23.06
N VAL A 213 -7.30 -17.62 -22.05
CA VAL A 213 -7.96 -18.80 -21.48
C VAL A 213 -9.35 -18.46 -20.93
N VAL A 214 -9.54 -17.25 -20.39
CA VAL A 214 -10.83 -16.78 -19.83
C VAL A 214 -11.86 -16.46 -20.92
N ARG A 215 -11.44 -16.21 -22.17
CA ARG A 215 -12.33 -15.82 -23.28
C ARG A 215 -12.90 -16.99 -24.08
N SER A 216 -12.41 -18.21 -23.88
CA SER A 216 -12.93 -19.40 -24.56
C SER A 216 -14.07 -20.04 -23.74
N PRO A 217 -15.32 -20.09 -24.22
CA PRO A 217 -16.47 -20.63 -23.47
C PRO A 217 -16.44 -22.16 -23.24
N ALA A 218 -15.37 -22.86 -23.59
CA ALA A 218 -15.41 -24.31 -23.83
C ALA A 218 -15.01 -25.19 -22.64
N MET A 219 -14.87 -24.66 -21.42
CA MET A 219 -14.41 -25.47 -20.26
C MET A 219 -15.28 -25.35 -19.00
N LEU A 220 -16.57 -25.06 -19.17
CA LEU A 220 -17.57 -25.29 -18.12
C LEU A 220 -18.76 -26.07 -18.69
N ALA A 221 -18.65 -27.41 -18.70
CA ALA A 221 -19.71 -28.38 -18.38
C ALA A 221 -19.40 -29.77 -18.97
N PRO A 222 -19.91 -30.87 -18.38
CA PRO A 222 -20.82 -30.94 -17.22
C PRO A 222 -20.12 -31.22 -15.89
#